data_AF-A0A3D9CY04-F1
#
_entry.id   AF-A0A3D9CY04-F1
#
_cell.length_a   1.000
_cell.length_b   1.000
_cell.length_c   1.000
_cell.angle_alpha   90.00
_cell.angle_beta   90.00
_cell.angle_gamma   90.00
#
_symmetry.space_group_name_H-M   'P 1'
#
loop_
_entity.id
_entity.type
_entity.pdbx_description
1 polymer ?
#
loop_
_entity_poly.entity_id
_entity_poly.type
_entity_poly.pdbx_seq_one_letter_code
_entity_poly.pdbx_strand_id
1 'polypeptide(L)' 'MSLLKSLLKEHFLKNISLKDEQWNFISKHFHSKKFKKKEYIINKDEVVTEIYFIKSGLVKLYVDDLNGNENIISFA' A
#
# COMPACT_ATOMS: atom_id res chain seq x y z
N MET A 1 11.72 -16.02 6.98
CA MET A 1 10.78 -15.19 6.18
C MET A 1 10.86 -13.76 6.72
N SER A 2 10.90 -12.72 5.89
CA SER A 2 10.99 -11.34 6.40
C SER A 2 9.70 -10.92 7.11
N LEU A 3 9.77 -10.05 8.11
CA LEU A 3 8.62 -9.61 8.92
C LEU A 3 7.51 -8.91 8.10
N LEU A 4 7.85 -8.33 6.95
CA LEU A 4 6.86 -7.79 6.00
C LEU A 4 6.04 -8.93 5.35
N LYS A 5 6.73 -9.99 4.93
CA LYS A 5 6.10 -11.14 4.27
C LYS A 5 5.18 -11.89 5.24
N SER A 6 5.53 -12.02 6.52
CA SER A 6 4.63 -12.64 7.50
C SER A 6 3.36 -11.82 7.74
N LEU A 7 3.48 -10.50 7.95
CA LEU A 7 2.31 -9.62 8.15
C LEU A 7 1.33 -9.69 6.96
N LEU A 8 1.86 -9.63 5.74
CA LEU A 8 1.04 -9.73 4.54
C LEU A 8 0.37 -11.11 4.44
N LYS A 9 1.10 -12.21 4.69
CA LYS A 9 0.54 -13.58 4.69
C LYS A 9 -0.61 -13.70 5.69
N GLU A 10 -0.42 -13.20 6.91
CA GLU A 10 -1.44 -13.19 7.96
C GLU A 10 -2.68 -12.39 7.55
N HIS A 11 -2.51 -11.24 6.89
CA HIS A 11 -3.63 -10.45 6.38
C HIS A 11 -4.47 -11.21 5.34
N PHE A 12 -3.83 -11.90 4.40
CA PHE A 12 -4.54 -12.75 3.43
C PHE A 12 -5.28 -13.90 4.13
N LEU A 13 -4.60 -14.60 5.06
CA LEU A 13 -5.16 -15.76 5.76
C LEU A 13 -6.39 -15.45 6.63
N LYS A 14 -6.59 -14.20 7.02
CA LYS A 14 -7.82 -13.76 7.71
C LYS A 14 -9.06 -13.79 6.82
N ASN A 15 -8.88 -13.67 5.51
CA ASN A 15 -9.97 -13.50 4.55
C ASN A 15 -10.09 -14.68 3.59
N ILE A 16 -9.00 -15.38 3.31
CA ILE A 16 -8.95 -16.49 2.36
C ILE A 16 -8.03 -17.61 2.85
N SER A 17 -8.36 -18.86 2.50
CA SER A 17 -7.42 -19.97 2.64
C SER A 17 -6.33 -19.89 1.57
N LEU A 18 -5.06 -20.01 1.96
CA LEU A 18 -3.92 -19.87 1.05
C LEU A 18 -2.92 -21.01 1.24
N LYS A 19 -2.67 -21.78 0.18
CA LYS A 19 -1.61 -22.80 0.16
C LYS A 19 -0.23 -22.15 0.06
N ASP A 20 0.80 -22.86 0.51
CA ASP A 20 2.17 -22.33 0.50
C ASP A 20 2.69 -22.02 -0.91
N GLU A 21 2.33 -22.80 -1.93
CA GLU A 21 2.70 -22.52 -3.32
C GLU A 21 2.09 -21.21 -3.83
N GLN A 22 0.82 -20.96 -3.51
CA GLN A 22 0.12 -19.72 -3.87
C GLN A 22 0.76 -18.52 -3.17
N TRP A 23 1.11 -18.67 -1.88
CA TRP A 23 1.85 -17.66 -1.15
C TRP A 23 3.23 -17.39 -1.76
N ASN A 24 3.95 -18.43 -2.15
CA ASN A 24 5.26 -18.31 -2.79
C ASN A 24 5.19 -17.60 -4.14
N PHE A 25 4.08 -17.75 -4.88
CA PHE A 25 3.81 -16.98 -6.09
C PHE A 25 3.54 -15.51 -5.75
N ILE A 26 2.53 -15.24 -4.92
CA ILE A 26 2.08 -13.87 -4.58
C ILE A 26 3.21 -13.05 -3.96
N SER A 27 3.94 -13.61 -2.99
CA SER A 27 4.96 -12.89 -2.21
C SER A 27 6.17 -12.43 -3.02
N LYS A 28 6.34 -12.89 -4.28
CA LYS A 28 7.37 -12.42 -5.21
C LYS A 28 7.01 -11.08 -5.86
N HIS A 29 5.72 -10.76 -5.93
CA HIS A 29 5.23 -9.50 -6.50
C HIS A 29 5.21 -8.34 -5.50
N PHE A 30 5.42 -8.61 -4.21
CA PHE A 30 5.44 -7.58 -3.16
C PHE A 30 6.84 -7.15 -2.81
N HIS A 31 7.12 -5.85 -2.99
CA HIS A 31 8.42 -5.25 -2.72
C HIS A 31 8.28 -4.20 -1.62
N SER A 32 9.27 -4.10 -0.72
CA SER A 32 9.23 -3.12 0.37
C SER A 32 9.64 -1.75 -0.14
N LYS A 33 8.80 -0.74 0.06
CA LYS A 33 9.15 0.68 -0.12
C LYS A 33 9.13 1.40 1.25
N LYS A 34 9.91 2.47 1.40
CA LYS A 34 9.95 3.33 2.59
C LYS A 34 9.93 4.78 2.13
N PHE A 35 9.11 5.59 2.79
CA PHE A 35 8.93 7.00 2.52
C PHE A 35 9.14 7.80 3.79
N LYS A 36 9.69 9.00 3.68
CA LYS A 36 9.82 9.95 4.79
C LYS A 36 8.49 10.64 5.06
N LYS A 37 8.37 11.23 6.26
CA LYS A 37 7.20 12.06 6.60
C LYS A 37 7.06 13.20 5.57
N LYS A 38 5.84 13.38 5.04
CA LYS A 38 5.48 14.34 3.98
C LYS A 38 6.07 14.04 2.59
N GLU A 39 6.64 12.87 2.37
CA GLU A 39 7.04 12.44 1.03
C GLU A 39 5.82 11.93 0.25
N TYR A 40 5.75 12.27 -1.04
CA TYR A 40 4.70 11.79 -1.94
C TYR A 40 4.96 10.34 -2.33
N ILE A 41 3.94 9.50 -2.15
CA ILE A 41 3.95 8.11 -2.65
C ILE A 41 3.48 8.08 -4.10
N ILE A 42 2.46 8.87 -4.42
CA ILE A 42 1.86 9.06 -5.73
C ILE A 42 1.82 10.56 -5.98
N ASN A 43 2.22 10.99 -7.18
CA ASN A 43 2.15 12.40 -7.57
C ASN A 43 0.88 12.70 -8.38
N LYS A 44 0.49 13.97 -8.38
CA LYS A 44 -0.54 14.47 -9.29
C LYS A 44 -0.13 14.17 -10.73
N ASP A 45 -1.09 13.72 -11.53
CA ASP A 45 -0.92 13.33 -12.94
C ASP A 45 -0.05 12.07 -13.19
N GLU A 46 0.34 11.35 -12.14
CA GLU A 46 1.03 10.07 -12.26
C GLU A 46 0.04 8.92 -12.53
N VAL A 47 0.33 8.11 -13.54
CA VAL A 47 -0.43 6.87 -13.78
C VAL A 47 -0.02 5.83 -12.74
N VAL A 48 -0.90 5.55 -11.78
CA VAL A 48 -0.65 4.55 -10.73
C VAL A 48 -0.91 3.14 -11.26
N THR A 49 0.15 2.35 -11.37
CA THR A 49 0.09 0.96 -11.85
C THR A 49 0.32 -0.09 -10.75
N GLU A 50 0.45 0.37 -9.50
CA GLU A 50 0.81 -0.43 -8.34
C GLU A 50 -0.28 -0.39 -7.27
N ILE A 51 -0.36 -1.45 -6.45
CA ILE A 51 -1.22 -1.50 -5.26
C ILE A 51 -0.32 -1.47 -4.02
N TYR A 52 -0.73 -0.67 -3.03
CA TYR A 52 0.04 -0.45 -1.81
C TYR A 52 -0.60 -1.13 -0.61
N PHE A 53 0.23 -1.82 0.19
CA PHE A 53 -0.14 -2.34 1.50
C PHE A 53 0.66 -1.61 2.57
N ILE A 54 -0.03 -0.87 3.44
CA ILE A 54 0.62 -0.07 4.49
C ILE A 54 0.98 -0.99 5.65
N LYS A 55 2.27 -1.32 5.77
CA LYS A 55 2.78 -2.08 6.92
C LYS A 55 2.73 -1.28 8.22
N SER A 56 3.06 0.01 8.16
CA SER A 56 3.17 0.90 9.31
C SER A 56 3.34 2.35 8.84
N GLY A 57 2.68 3.29 9.50
CA GLY A 57 2.76 4.71 9.19
C GLY A 57 1.38 5.36 9.19
N LEU A 58 1.28 6.53 8.56
CA LEU A 58 0.02 7.20 8.26
C LEU A 58 0.13 7.79 6.86
N VAL A 59 -0.81 7.45 5.99
CA VAL A 59 -0.95 7.98 4.64
C VAL A 59 -2.23 8.83 4.56
N LYS A 60 -2.17 9.92 3.80
CA LYS A 60 -3.31 10.78 3.47
C LYS A 60 -3.51 10.76 1.96
N LEU A 61 -4.67 10.36 1.50
CA LEU A 61 -5.08 10.57 0.11
C LEU A 61 -5.90 11.86 0.03
N TYR A 62 -5.55 12.73 -0.90
CA TYR A 62 -6.26 13.97 -1.12
C TYR A 62 -6.30 14.31 -2.62
N VAL A 63 -7.24 15.16 -2.99
CA VAL A 63 -7.36 15.73 -4.33
C VAL A 63 -7.59 17.23 -4.21
N ASP A 64 -7.10 18.01 -5.17
CA ASP A 64 -7.40 19.44 -5.23
C ASP A 64 -8.77 19.66 -5.87
N ASP A 65 -9.56 20.61 -5.36
CA ASP A 65 -10.75 21.10 -6.07
C ASP A 65 -10.39 22.07 -7.20
N LEU A 66 -11.41 22.56 -7.91
CA LEU A 66 -11.26 23.52 -9.01
C LEU A 66 -10.65 24.87 -8.57
N ASN A 67 -10.69 25.19 -7.26
CA ASN A 67 -10.12 26.40 -6.70
C ASN A 67 -8.71 26.16 -6.12
N GLY A 68 -8.18 24.94 -6.20
CA GLY A 68 -6.88 24.55 -5.67
C GLY A 68 -6.85 24.22 -4.18
N ASN A 69 -7.99 24.02 -3.53
CA ASN A 69 -8.03 23.60 -2.13
C ASN A 69 -7.89 22.08 -2.00
N GLU A 70 -7.07 21.62 -1.05
CA GLU A 70 -6.93 20.19 -0.74
C GLU A 70 -8.19 19.64 -0.07
N ASN A 71 -8.76 18.60 -0.67
CA ASN A 71 -9.85 17.82 -0.11
C ASN A 71 -9.34 16.43 0.25
N ILE A 72 -9.36 16.11 1.55
CA ILE A 72 -8.89 14.82 2.05
C ILE A 72 -9.97 13.76 1.81
N ILE A 73 -9.59 12.69 1.12
CA ILE A 73 -10.48 11.59 0.78
C ILE A 73 -10.39 10.46 1.81
N SER A 74 -9.18 10.12 2.23
CA SER A 74 -8.99 9.05 3.21
C SER A 74 -7.66 9.16 3.95
N PHE A 75 -7.62 8.48 5.10
CA PHE A 75 -6.41 8.15 5.83
C PHE A 75 -6.29 6.62 5.95
N ALA A 76 -5.05 6.13 5.99
CA ALA A 76 -4.75 4.71 6.20
C ALA A 76 -3.40 4.52 6.91
#